data_AF-A0A3B9LCR2-F1
#
_entry.id   AF-A0A3B9LCR2-F1
#
_cell.length_a   1.000
_cell.length_b   1.000
_cell.length_c   1.000
_cell.angle_alpha   90.00
_cell.angle_beta   90.00
_cell.angle_gamma   90.00
#
_symmetry.space_group_name_H-M   'P 1'
#
loop_
_entity.id
_entity.type
_entity.pdbx_description
1 polymer ?
#
loop_
_entity_poly.entity_id
_entity_poly.type
_entity_poly.pdbx_seq_one_letter_code
_entity_poly.pdbx_strand_id
1 'polypeptide(L)'
;MLWLKEEFLRIDRSTKALRRFGFTLGGLSILLGLWLMLQHRPATWPFILVGTLMICAGFFALGGLKYLHAGWTIFSLVLGWVMTRVILTVVFFLVVTPVGLLQRLFRHSPLELGFRIEAGSYWLTRRKLFDPADYRNQF
;
A
#
# COMPACT_ATOMS: atom_id res chain seq x y z
N MET A 1 -15.08 4.59 10.47
CA MET A 1 -15.08 4.70 8.99
C MET A 1 -15.22 6.18 8.53
N LEU A 2 -14.68 7.13 9.29
CA LEU A 2 -14.71 8.58 8.97
C LEU A 2 -13.64 8.95 7.93
N TRP A 3 -12.45 8.37 8.06
CA TRP A 3 -11.34 8.57 7.13
C TRP A 3 -11.69 8.26 5.66
N LEU A 4 -12.47 7.20 5.40
CA LEU A 4 -12.89 6.83 4.04
C LEU A 4 -13.79 7.89 3.39
N LYS A 5 -14.60 8.62 4.18
CA LYS A 5 -15.43 9.71 3.69
C LYS A 5 -14.58 10.93 3.35
N GLU A 6 -13.59 11.26 4.17
CA GLU A 6 -12.66 12.37 3.93
C GLU A 6 -11.81 12.14 2.68
N GLU A 7 -11.27 10.92 2.52
CA GLU A 7 -10.50 10.54 1.33
C GLU A 7 -11.39 10.59 0.08
N PHE A 8 -12.62 10.07 0.17
CA PHE A 8 -13.57 10.07 -0.94
C PHE A 8 -14.05 11.48 -1.32
N LEU A 9 -14.15 12.40 -0.35
CA LEU A 9 -14.50 13.81 -0.59
C LEU A 9 -13.36 14.59 -1.26
N ARG A 10 -12.10 14.17 -1.08
CA ARG A 10 -10.93 14.77 -1.73
C ARG A 10 -10.75 14.34 -3.19
N ILE A 11 -11.39 13.26 -3.62
CA ILE A 11 -11.21 12.73 -4.97
C ILE A 11 -12.01 13.56 -5.98
N ASP A 12 -11.32 14.06 -7.00
CA ASP A 12 -11.89 14.86 -8.07
C ASP A 12 -13.01 14.09 -8.81
N ARG A 13 -14.26 14.48 -8.56
CA ARG A 13 -15.47 13.95 -9.22
C ARG A 13 -15.73 14.58 -10.59
N SER A 14 -14.76 15.33 -11.12
CA SER A 14 -14.88 16.03 -12.40
C SER A 14 -15.23 15.06 -13.53
N THR A 15 -16.03 15.54 -14.49
CA THR A 15 -16.33 14.83 -15.74
C THR A 15 -15.05 14.41 -16.48
N LYS A 16 -13.94 15.12 -16.26
CA LYS A 16 -12.61 14.78 -16.80
C LYS A 16 -12.04 13.48 -16.19
N ALA A 17 -12.22 13.26 -14.89
CA ALA A 17 -11.80 12.03 -14.22
C ALA A 17 -12.63 10.83 -14.70
N LEU A 18 -13.93 11.04 -14.87
CA LEU A 18 -14.85 10.02 -15.39
C LEU A 18 -14.51 9.60 -16.82
N ARG A 19 -14.16 10.57 -17.69
CA ARG A 19 -13.70 10.29 -19.06
C ARG A 19 -12.37 9.52 -19.06
N ARG A 20 -11.40 9.93 -18.23
CA ARG A 20 -10.12 9.21 -18.10
C ARG A 20 -10.33 7.76 -17.69
N PHE A 21 -11.20 7.52 -16.70
CA PHE A 21 -11.53 6.17 -16.25
C PHE A 21 -12.18 5.32 -17.35
N GLY A 22 -13.11 5.89 -18.12
CA GLY A 22 -13.71 5.22 -19.26
C GLY A 22 -12.69 4.86 -20.35
N PHE A 23 -11.75 5.78 -20.65
CA PHE A 23 -10.68 5.52 -21.61
C PHE A 23 -9.66 4.48 -21.11
N THR A 24 -9.25 4.53 -19.84
CA THR A 24 -8.27 3.59 -19.30
C THR A 24 -8.83 2.19 -19.21
N LEU A 25 -10.03 2.01 -18.64
CA LEU A 25 -10.65 0.69 -18.55
C LEU A 25 -11.11 0.19 -19.92
N GLY A 26 -11.75 1.03 -20.73
CA GLY A 26 -12.18 0.65 -22.08
C GLY A 26 -11.00 0.28 -22.97
N GLY A 27 -9.92 1.07 -22.92
CA GLY A 27 -8.67 0.76 -23.62
C GLY A 27 -8.04 -0.54 -23.15
N LEU A 28 -7.96 -0.76 -21.83
CA LEU A 28 -7.46 -2.02 -21.25
C LEU A 28 -8.30 -3.22 -21.67
N SER A 29 -9.63 -3.10 -21.68
CA SER A 29 -10.55 -4.16 -22.13
C SER A 29 -10.39 -4.49 -23.61
N ILE A 30 -10.20 -3.48 -24.48
CA ILE A 30 -9.90 -3.71 -25.91
C ILE A 30 -8.55 -4.39 -26.08
N LEU A 31 -7.52 -3.96 -25.35
CA LEU A 31 -6.19 -4.56 -25.39
C LEU A 31 -6.24 -6.03 -24.96
N LEU A 32 -6.97 -6.33 -23.88
CA LEU A 32 -7.24 -7.71 -23.44
C LEU A 32 -8.01 -8.50 -24.50
N GLY A 33 -9.03 -7.91 -25.12
CA GLY A 33 -9.80 -8.52 -26.20
C GLY A 33 -8.93 -8.85 -27.41
N LEU A 34 -8.04 -7.94 -27.81
CA LEU A 34 -7.09 -8.14 -28.90
C LEU A 34 -6.08 -9.26 -28.57
N TRP A 35 -5.59 -9.29 -27.33
CA TRP A 35 -4.70 -10.34 -26.83
C TRP A 35 -5.38 -11.72 -26.83
N LEU A 36 -6.63 -11.80 -26.38
CA LEU A 36 -7.45 -13.02 -26.43
C LEU A 36 -7.73 -13.48 -27.87
N MET A 37 -7.79 -12.55 -28.82
CA MET A 37 -8.00 -12.83 -30.25
C MET A 37 -6.78 -13.49 -30.89
N LEU A 38 -5.58 -13.06 -30.50
CA LEU A 38 -4.32 -13.70 -30.87
C LEU A 38 -4.21 -15.14 -30.33
N GLN A 39 -4.95 -15.48 -29.26
CA GLN A 39 -4.99 -16.84 -28.71
C GLN A 39 -6.11 -17.73 -29.28
N HIS A 40 -6.84 -17.29 -30.31
CA HIS A 40 -7.92 -18.04 -30.98
C HIS A 40 -8.95 -18.66 -30.02
N ARG A 41 -9.26 -17.98 -28.91
CA ARG A 41 -10.32 -18.39 -27.99
C ARG A 41 -11.67 -17.80 -28.45
N PRO A 42 -12.77 -18.58 -28.46
CA PRO A 42 -14.07 -18.12 -28.95
C PRO A 42 -14.75 -17.07 -28.05
N ALA A 43 -14.14 -16.73 -26.91
CA ALA A 43 -14.68 -15.79 -25.94
C ALA A 43 -14.25 -14.32 -26.18
N THR A 44 -13.78 -13.97 -27.37
CA THR A 44 -13.30 -12.62 -27.71
C THR A 44 -14.39 -11.58 -27.91
N TRP A 45 -15.49 -11.96 -28.56
CA TRP A 45 -16.60 -11.07 -28.89
C TRP A 45 -17.21 -10.34 -27.69
N PRO A 46 -17.52 -10.99 -26.55
CA PRO A 46 -18.08 -10.28 -25.39
C PRO A 46 -17.11 -9.28 -24.76
N PHE A 47 -15.79 -9.54 -24.77
CA PHE A 47 -14.80 -8.59 -24.23
C PHE A 47 -14.67 -7.32 -25.09
N ILE A 48 -14.68 -7.48 -26.42
CA ILE A 48 -14.64 -6.35 -27.36
C ILE A 48 -15.94 -5.54 -27.27
N LEU A 49 -17.10 -6.20 -27.15
CA LEU A 49 -18.39 -5.55 -26.97
C LEU A 49 -18.42 -4.73 -25.68
N VAL A 50 -18.00 -5.30 -24.54
CA VAL A 50 -17.94 -4.61 -23.25
C VAL A 50 -16.96 -3.44 -23.27
N GLY A 51 -15.78 -3.61 -23.88
CA GLY A 51 -14.80 -2.53 -24.03
C GLY A 51 -15.34 -1.37 -24.89
N THR A 52 -15.98 -1.68 -26.01
CA THR A 52 -16.59 -0.69 -26.90
C THR A 52 -17.75 0.03 -26.20
N LEU A 53 -18.59 -0.70 -25.47
CA LEU A 53 -19.71 -0.13 -24.70
C LEU A 53 -19.20 0.80 -23.59
N MET A 54 -18.09 0.44 -22.92
CA MET A 54 -17.45 1.30 -21.91
C MET A 54 -16.82 2.56 -22.49
N ILE A 55 -16.18 2.48 -23.67
CA ILE A 55 -15.64 3.67 -24.35
C ILE A 55 -16.77 4.59 -24.80
N CYS A 56 -17.84 4.04 -25.39
CA CYS A 56 -19.03 4.82 -25.76
C CYS A 56 -19.69 5.46 -24.53
N ALA A 57 -19.82 4.72 -23.41
CA ALA A 57 -20.34 5.26 -22.16
C ALA A 57 -19.44 6.37 -21.57
N GLY A 58 -18.12 6.25 -21.73
CA GLY A 58 -17.13 7.28 -21.37
C GLY A 58 -17.21 8.51 -22.26
N PHE A 59 -17.50 8.35 -23.55
CA PHE A 59 -17.64 9.45 -24.51
C PHE A 59 -18.92 10.25 -24.30
N PHE A 60 -20.05 9.56 -24.07
CA PHE A 60 -21.35 10.19 -23.80
C PHE A 60 -21.52 10.64 -22.35
N ALA A 61 -20.53 10.42 -21.48
CA ALA A 61 -20.58 10.74 -20.05
C ALA A 61 -21.90 10.25 -19.41
N LEU A 62 -22.34 9.05 -19.79
CA LEU A 62 -23.64 8.52 -19.38
C LEU A 62 -23.65 8.38 -17.85
N GLY A 63 -24.71 8.85 -17.19
CA GLY A 63 -24.81 8.90 -15.72
C GLY A 63 -24.51 7.57 -15.02
N GLY A 64 -24.68 6.43 -15.71
CA GLY A 64 -24.29 5.10 -15.22
C GLY A 64 -22.81 4.95 -14.88
N LEU A 65 -21.90 5.58 -15.64
CA LEU A 65 -20.46 5.48 -15.40
C LEU A 65 -20.06 6.14 -14.07
N LYS A 66 -20.84 7.13 -13.61
CA LYS A 66 -20.63 7.82 -12.32
C LYS A 66 -20.77 6.85 -11.14
N TYR A 67 -21.73 5.93 -11.21
CA TYR A 67 -21.94 4.92 -10.17
C TYR A 67 -20.84 3.85 -10.20
N LEU A 68 -20.45 3.39 -11.39
CA LEU A 68 -19.37 2.42 -11.54
C LEU A 68 -18.02 3.00 -11.05
N HIS A 69 -17.69 4.22 -11.45
CA HIS A 69 -16.48 4.91 -10.98
C HIS A 69 -16.50 5.08 -9.46
N ALA A 70 -17.64 5.49 -8.88
CA ALA A 70 -17.75 5.62 -7.42
C ALA A 70 -17.51 4.30 -6.69
N GLY A 71 -18.10 3.19 -7.17
CA GLY A 71 -17.88 1.86 -6.61
C GLY A 71 -16.42 1.42 -6.74
N TRP A 72 -15.81 1.64 -7.91
CA TRP A 72 -14.40 1.33 -8.14
C TRP A 72 -13.45 2.15 -7.28
N THR A 73 -13.73 3.44 -7.09
CA THR A 73 -12.95 4.31 -6.20
C THR A 73 -12.97 3.78 -4.76
N ILE A 74 -14.15 3.43 -4.25
CA ILE A 74 -14.28 2.87 -2.90
C ILE A 74 -13.52 1.55 -2.79
N PHE A 75 -13.65 0.67 -3.79
CA PHE A 75 -12.91 -0.58 -3.83
C PHE A 75 -11.39 -0.35 -3.79
N SER A 76 -10.89 0.59 -4.59
CA SER A 76 -9.46 0.95 -4.63
C SER A 76 -8.97 1.50 -3.29
N LEU A 77 -9.77 2.32 -2.60
CA LEU A 77 -9.45 2.86 -1.28
C LEU A 77 -9.33 1.76 -0.22
N VAL A 78 -10.30 0.83 -0.20
CA VAL A 78 -10.27 -0.33 0.71
C VAL A 78 -9.05 -1.20 0.40
N LEU A 79 -8.78 -1.44 -0.88
CA LEU A 79 -7.63 -2.23 -1.31
C LEU A 79 -6.30 -1.58 -0.87
N GLY A 80 -6.16 -0.26 -1.03
CA GLY A 80 -4.97 0.47 -0.56
C GLY A 80 -4.76 0.37 0.96
N TRP A 81 -5.84 0.46 1.72
CA TRP A 81 -5.81 0.28 3.18
C TRP A 81 -5.40 -1.14 3.59
N VAL A 82 -5.89 -2.16 2.87
CA VAL A 82 -5.47 -3.56 3.08
C VAL A 82 -4.01 -3.75 2.70
N MET A 83 -3.60 -3.29 1.52
CA MET A 83 -2.24 -3.46 1.00
C MET A 83 -1.19 -2.84 1.92
N THR A 84 -1.46 -1.65 2.46
CA THR A 84 -0.52 -1.01 3.41
C THR A 84 -0.27 -1.90 4.63
N ARG A 85 -1.32 -2.55 5.16
CA ARG A 85 -1.20 -3.47 6.31
C ARG A 85 -0.49 -4.75 5.92
N VAL A 86 -0.83 -5.31 4.77
CA VAL A 86 -0.21 -6.54 4.24
C VAL A 86 1.29 -6.31 4.04
N ILE A 87 1.68 -5.25 3.34
CA ILE A 87 3.09 -4.90 3.11
C ILE A 87 3.81 -4.73 4.44
N LEU A 88 3.25 -3.97 5.38
CA LEU A 88 3.87 -3.76 6.69
C LEU A 88 4.04 -5.08 7.46
N THR A 89 3.03 -5.94 7.42
CA THR A 89 3.06 -7.26 8.07
C THR A 89 4.13 -8.14 7.44
N VAL A 90 4.16 -8.22 6.12
CA VAL A 90 5.14 -9.01 5.36
C VAL A 90 6.56 -8.52 5.65
N VAL A 91 6.81 -7.21 5.60
CA VAL A 91 8.12 -6.63 5.92
C VAL A 91 8.51 -6.92 7.36
N PHE A 92 7.58 -6.79 8.31
CA PHE A 92 7.87 -7.10 9.70
C PHE A 92 8.28 -8.56 9.87
N PHE A 93 7.51 -9.50 9.31
CA PHE A 93 7.77 -10.93 9.48
C PHE A 93 8.92 -11.48 8.63
N LEU A 94 9.17 -10.94 7.44
CA LEU A 94 10.24 -11.41 6.54
C LEU A 94 11.57 -10.67 6.71
N VAL A 95 11.57 -9.45 7.25
CA VAL A 95 12.80 -8.66 7.40
C VAL A 95 13.08 -8.39 8.86
N VAL A 96 12.17 -7.74 9.58
CA VAL A 96 12.43 -7.29 10.96
C VAL A 96 12.59 -8.47 11.92
N THR A 97 11.65 -9.42 11.90
CA THR A 97 11.65 -10.59 12.76
C THR A 97 12.87 -11.48 12.57
N PRO A 98 13.28 -11.88 11.34
CA PRO A 98 14.48 -12.68 11.18
C PRO A 98 15.74 -11.90 11.55
N VAL A 99 15.83 -10.60 11.25
CA VAL A 99 16.98 -9.79 11.70
C VAL A 99 17.09 -9.79 13.22
N GLY A 100 15.98 -9.58 13.95
CA GLY A 100 15.96 -9.66 15.42
C GLY A 100 16.27 -11.06 15.95
N LEU A 101 15.79 -12.11 15.28
CA LEU A 101 16.07 -13.50 15.65
C LEU A 101 17.54 -13.85 15.42
N LEU A 102 18.14 -13.41 14.30
CA LEU A 102 19.56 -13.55 14.02
C LEU A 102 20.38 -12.82 15.10
N GLN A 103 20.05 -11.57 15.43
CA GLN A 103 20.73 -10.84 16.51
C GLN A 103 20.67 -11.59 17.85
N ARG A 104 19.52 -12.20 18.16
CA ARG A 104 19.35 -13.02 19.37
C ARG A 104 20.18 -14.31 19.33
N LEU A 105 20.28 -14.97 18.18
CA LEU A 105 21.08 -16.17 17.99
C LEU A 105 22.59 -15.88 18.06
N PHE A 106 23.03 -14.79 17.45
CA PHE A 106 24.43 -14.34 17.47
C PHE A 106 24.82 -13.65 18.78
N ARG A 107 23.94 -13.60 19.80
CA ARG A 107 24.20 -13.06 21.15
C ARG A 107 24.72 -11.62 21.18
N HIS A 108 24.61 -10.87 20.09
CA HIS A 108 24.80 -9.43 20.08
C HIS A 108 23.56 -8.79 20.68
N SER A 109 23.47 -8.81 22.02
CA SER A 109 22.50 -8.01 22.76
C SER A 109 23.17 -6.66 23.07
N PRO A 110 22.91 -5.59 22.30
CA PRO A 110 23.46 -4.27 22.61
C PRO A 110 22.93 -3.73 23.95
N LEU A 111 21.82 -4.26 24.45
CA LEU A 111 21.27 -3.97 25.77
C LEU A 111 21.47 -5.19 26.68
N GLU A 112 22.12 -5.00 27.82
CA GLU A 112 22.13 -5.98 28.92
C GLU A 112 20.74 -6.04 29.57
N LEU A 113 19.78 -6.71 28.91
CA LEU A 113 18.40 -6.90 29.39
C LEU A 113 18.25 -8.12 30.33
N GLY A 114 19.36 -8.71 30.77
CA GLY A 114 19.32 -9.81 31.73
C GLY A 114 18.82 -9.33 33.08
N PHE A 115 17.66 -9.82 33.51
CA PHE A 115 17.15 -9.57 34.87
C PHE A 115 18.14 -10.15 35.89
N ARG A 116 18.77 -9.27 36.68
CA ARG A 116 19.68 -9.65 37.76
C ARG A 116 18.92 -9.54 39.07
N ILE A 117 18.40 -10.68 39.54
CA ILE A 117 17.59 -10.76 40.78
C ILE A 117 18.42 -10.38 42.02
N GLU A 118 19.74 -10.57 41.97
CA GLU A 118 20.67 -10.28 43.07
C GLU A 118 21.33 -8.90 42.97
N ALA A 119 21.01 -8.08 41.95
CA ALA A 119 21.60 -6.76 41.80
C ALA A 119 20.87 -5.72 42.66
N GLY A 120 21.58 -5.12 43.62
CA GLY A 120 21.08 -3.98 44.41
C GLY A 120 20.79 -2.73 43.58
N SER A 121 21.25 -2.68 42.32
CA SER A 121 20.94 -1.61 41.38
C SER A 121 21.21 -2.01 39.93
N TYR A 122 20.35 -1.57 39.01
CA TYR A 122 20.56 -1.68 37.56
C TYR A 122 21.32 -0.48 36.96
N TRP A 123 21.70 0.50 37.80
CA TRP A 123 22.47 1.66 37.35
C TRP A 123 23.86 1.22 36.86
N LEU A 124 24.12 1.42 35.56
CA LEU A 124 25.45 1.27 34.99
C LEU A 124 26.34 2.40 35.52
N THR A 125 27.40 2.04 36.25
CA THR A 125 28.37 3.03 36.72
C THR A 125 29.11 3.62 35.52
N ARG A 126 28.97 4.94 35.32
CA ARG A 126 29.72 5.66 34.28
C ARG A 126 31.21 5.56 34.61
N ARG A 127 31.97 4.90 33.73
CA ARG A 127 33.41 4.71 33.89
C ARG A 127 34.23 5.97 33.56
N LYS A 128 33.62 6.95 32.88
CA LYS A 128 34.28 8.19 32.46
C LYS A 128 33.83 9.35 33.36
N LEU A 129 34.79 10.07 33.92
CA LEU A 129 34.56 11.35 34.61
C LEU A 129 34.11 12.38 33.57
N PHE A 130 33.14 13.20 33.94
CA PHE A 130 32.55 14.20 33.06
C PHE A 130 33.59 15.23 32.60
N ASP A 131 33.74 15.39 31.28
CA ASP A 131 34.58 16.40 30.65
C ASP A 131 33.67 17.44 29.94
N PRO A 132 33.84 18.75 30.19
CA PRO A 132 33.12 19.80 29.45
C PRO A 132 33.26 19.69 27.93
N ALA A 133 34.32 19.07 27.41
CA ALA A 133 34.49 18.83 25.97
C ALA A 133 33.46 17.84 25.38
N ASP A 134 32.85 16.97 26.20
CA ASP A 134 31.83 16.01 25.75
C ASP A 134 30.53 16.71 25.29
N TYR A 135 30.29 17.98 25.67
CA TYR A 135 29.16 18.76 25.13
C TYR A 135 29.28 19.04 23.63
N ARG A 136 30.51 19.07 23.09
CA ARG A 136 30.75 19.41 21.69
C ARG A 136 30.50 18.22 20.75
N ASN A 137 30.56 16.98 21.25
CA ASN A 137 30.50 15.75 20.44
C ASN A 137 29.27 14.90 20.76
N GLN A 138 28.11 15.53 20.98
CA GLN A 138 26.89 14.84 21.42
C GLN A 138 26.09 14.15 20.29
N PHE A 139 26.41 14.42 19.02
CA PHE A 139 25.69 13.90 17.85
C PHE A 139 26.61 13.16 16.89
#